data_AF-A0A560PQA3-F1
#
_entry.id   AF-A0A560PQA3-F1
#
_cell.length_a   1.000
_cell.length_b   1.000
_cell.length_c   1.000
_cell.angle_alpha   90.00
_cell.angle_beta   90.00
_cell.angle_gamma   90.00
#
_symmetry.space_group_name_H-M   'P 1'
#
loop_
_entity.id
_entity.type
_entity.pdbx_description
1 polymer ?
#
loop_
_entity_poly.entity_id
_entity_poly.type
_entity_poly.pdbx_seq_one_letter_code
_entity_poly.pdbx_strand_id
1 'polypeptide(L)'
;MRDTAPRAVTAICRALEEQIEHGLLASGSQLPAERKLSEVFATTRITLREALSQLEAQGLIYREERRGWFVSPARVAYNPLVRTHFHAMVAEQGRVPATEVLSARLMPATAEICQLLGLPGLSSVYQIRRARRIDGRLVLYVEHYLNPTYFPGVLDFDLTLSLTDLYASEYDIHYGRVRFDMVPTALHTEAAAALKVAAGSPALRIVRVNRDQHGRLIDCDLEFWRHDALHVSVEVPE
;
A
#
# COMPACT_ATOMS: atom_id res chain seq x y z
N MET A 1 29.47 13.28 31.04
CA MET A 1 29.71 12.28 29.97
C MET A 1 28.36 11.71 29.52
N ARG A 2 27.78 12.26 28.45
CA ARG A 2 26.65 11.70 27.65
C ARG A 2 26.36 12.71 26.53
N ASP A 3 27.14 12.66 25.44
CA ASP A 3 26.81 13.44 24.23
C ASP A 3 27.57 12.94 22.98
N THR A 4 27.37 11.69 22.57
CA THR A 4 28.07 11.12 21.40
C THR A 4 27.19 10.29 20.47
N ALA A 5 25.93 10.04 20.82
CA ALA A 5 24.98 9.26 20.01
C ALA A 5 24.44 9.99 18.75
N PRO A 6 24.14 11.31 18.77
CA PRO A 6 23.50 11.96 17.61
C PRO A 6 24.41 11.97 16.37
N ARG A 7 25.72 12.14 16.55
CA ARG A 7 26.68 12.21 15.42
C ARG A 7 26.85 10.87 14.72
N ALA A 8 26.85 9.77 15.46
CA ALA A 8 27.06 8.44 14.89
C ALA A 8 25.86 7.99 14.06
N VAL A 9 24.64 8.18 14.57
CA VAL A 9 23.41 7.84 13.83
C VAL A 9 23.33 8.63 12.53
N THR A 10 23.49 9.96 12.58
CA THR A 10 23.45 10.81 11.39
C THR A 10 24.54 10.44 10.38
N ALA A 11 25.75 10.12 10.82
CA ALA A 11 26.82 9.69 9.92
C ALA A 11 26.51 8.37 9.21
N ILE A 12 25.90 7.40 9.91
CA ILE A 12 25.48 6.12 9.33
C ILE A 12 24.36 6.34 8.31
N CYS A 13 23.34 7.13 8.64
CA CYS A 13 22.24 7.46 7.72
C CYS A 13 22.78 8.07 6.43
N ARG A 14 23.59 9.14 6.56
CA ARG A 14 24.18 9.82 5.41
C ARG A 14 25.04 8.91 4.54
N ALA A 15 25.87 8.06 5.15
CA ALA A 15 26.74 7.16 4.39
C ALA A 15 25.96 6.08 3.62
N LEU A 16 24.82 5.63 4.14
CA LEU A 16 23.94 4.69 3.46
C LEU A 16 23.08 5.38 2.39
N GLU A 17 22.57 6.57 2.69
CA GLU A 17 21.89 7.47 1.74
C GLU A 17 22.76 7.72 0.50
N GLU A 18 23.99 8.20 0.67
CA GLU A 18 24.92 8.48 -0.43
C GLU A 18 25.18 7.22 -1.29
N GLN A 19 25.32 6.04 -0.67
CA GLN A 19 25.51 4.78 -1.41
C GLN A 19 24.27 4.34 -2.19
N ILE A 20 23.06 4.60 -1.67
CA ILE A 20 21.82 4.32 -2.37
C ILE A 20 21.64 5.30 -3.54
N GLU A 21 21.87 6.59 -3.30
CA GLU A 21 21.76 7.66 -4.32
C GLU A 21 22.72 7.46 -5.49
N HIS A 22 23.96 7.03 -5.21
CA HIS A 22 24.94 6.71 -6.24
C HIS A 22 24.78 5.30 -6.84
N GLY A 23 23.77 4.52 -6.43
CA GLY A 23 23.47 3.20 -6.97
C GLY A 23 24.45 2.08 -6.58
N LEU A 24 25.36 2.34 -5.63
CA LEU A 24 26.28 1.33 -5.08
C LEU A 24 25.53 0.28 -4.26
N LEU A 25 24.45 0.70 -3.60
CA LEU A 25 23.44 -0.17 -3.00
C LEU A 25 22.21 -0.19 -3.90
N ALA A 26 22.15 -1.21 -4.76
CA ALA A 26 21.10 -1.30 -5.77
C ALA A 26 19.70 -1.39 -5.16
N SER A 27 18.73 -0.81 -5.86
CA SER A 27 17.32 -0.88 -5.47
C SER A 27 16.84 -2.33 -5.35
N GLY A 28 16.08 -2.65 -4.30
CA GLY A 28 15.62 -4.01 -4.01
C GLY A 28 16.70 -4.98 -3.52
N SER A 29 17.97 -4.56 -3.45
CA SER A 29 19.06 -5.39 -2.93
C SER A 29 19.01 -5.49 -1.40
N GLN A 30 19.47 -6.62 -0.88
CA GLN A 30 19.59 -6.85 0.55
C GLN A 30 20.82 -6.11 1.10
N LEU A 31 20.63 -5.33 2.16
CA LEU A 31 21.75 -4.75 2.90
C LEU A 31 22.54 -5.86 3.62
N PRO A 32 23.83 -5.64 3.90
CA PRO A 32 24.58 -6.53 4.78
C PRO A 32 23.88 -6.71 6.13
N ALA A 33 24.04 -7.89 6.74
CA ALA A 33 23.46 -8.17 8.04
C ALA A 33 23.88 -7.13 9.09
N GLU A 34 23.00 -6.83 10.05
CA GLU A 34 23.23 -5.81 11.08
C GLU A 34 24.56 -6.00 11.82
N ARG A 35 24.98 -7.24 12.06
CA ARG A 35 26.30 -7.54 12.66
C ARG A 35 27.44 -6.97 11.81
N LYS A 36 27.44 -7.24 10.51
CA LYS A 36 28.48 -6.79 9.59
C LYS A 36 28.46 -5.27 9.43
N LEU A 37 27.27 -4.66 9.33
CA LEU A 37 27.14 -3.20 9.31
C LEU A 37 27.68 -2.56 10.59
N SER A 38 27.40 -3.15 11.77
CA SER A 38 27.91 -2.60 13.04
C SER A 38 29.43 -2.65 13.15
N GLU A 39 30.05 -3.67 12.57
CA GLU A 39 31.51 -3.81 12.47
C GLU A 39 32.10 -2.76 11.50
N VAL A 40 31.49 -2.58 10.32
CA VAL A 40 31.92 -1.59 9.31
C VAL A 40 31.88 -0.17 9.86
N PHE A 41 30.81 0.20 10.58
CA PHE A 41 30.65 1.52 11.16
C PHE A 41 31.28 1.68 12.55
N ALA A 42 31.97 0.64 13.06
CA ALA A 42 32.58 0.62 14.39
C ALA A 42 31.63 1.13 15.49
N THR A 43 30.38 0.66 15.47
CA THR A 43 29.29 1.17 16.30
C THR A 43 28.56 0.05 17.05
N THR A 44 27.70 0.41 18.00
CA THR A 44 26.84 -0.56 18.69
C THR A 44 25.68 -0.96 17.80
N ARG A 45 25.14 -2.18 17.99
CA ARG A 45 23.92 -2.61 17.29
C ARG A 45 22.71 -1.75 17.61
N ILE A 46 22.65 -1.14 18.80
CA ILE A 46 21.58 -0.23 19.20
C ILE A 46 21.60 1.01 18.31
N THR A 47 22.77 1.66 18.22
CA THR A 47 22.99 2.84 17.37
C THR A 47 22.74 2.54 15.88
N LEU A 48 23.19 1.38 15.39
CA LEU A 48 22.92 0.98 14.01
C LEU A 48 21.41 0.79 13.76
N ARG A 49 20.70 0.10 14.65
CA ARG A 49 19.25 -0.13 14.50
C ARG A 49 18.48 1.17 14.54
N GLU A 50 18.92 2.15 15.32
CA GLU A 50 18.36 3.50 15.33
C GLU A 50 18.52 4.17 13.95
N ALA A 51 19.72 4.13 13.36
CA ALA A 51 19.96 4.66 12.02
C ALA A 51 19.11 3.96 10.93
N LEU A 52 19.05 2.62 10.95
CA LEU A 52 18.23 1.86 10.00
C LEU A 52 16.74 2.18 10.17
N SER A 53 16.27 2.40 11.41
CA SER A 53 14.88 2.81 11.66
C SER A 53 14.59 4.20 11.11
N GLN A 54 15.55 5.14 11.18
CA GLN A 54 15.40 6.46 10.56
C GLN A 54 15.33 6.37 9.03
N LEU A 55 16.20 5.57 8.41
CA LEU A 55 16.17 5.34 6.96
C LEU A 55 14.87 4.66 6.50
N GLU A 56 14.32 3.74 7.31
CA GLU A 56 13.02 3.10 7.05
C GLU A 56 11.88 4.11 7.15
N ALA A 57 11.91 5.00 8.14
CA ALA A 57 10.92 6.06 8.29
C ALA A 57 10.92 7.01 7.09
N GLN A 58 12.08 7.30 6.50
CA GLN A 58 12.21 8.06 5.25
C GLN A 58 11.78 7.27 4.01
N GLY A 59 11.66 5.94 4.12
CA GLY A 59 11.28 5.04 3.03
C GLY A 59 12.43 4.64 2.10
N LEU A 60 13.68 4.91 2.49
CA LEU A 60 14.88 4.57 1.70
C LEU A 60 15.22 3.08 1.77
N ILE A 61 14.87 2.46 2.90
CA ILE A 61 15.02 1.03 3.12
C ILE A 61 13.73 0.48 3.72
N TYR A 62 13.58 -0.84 3.69
CA TYR A 62 12.49 -1.53 4.36
C TYR A 62 12.96 -2.83 4.97
N ARG A 63 12.29 -3.25 6.04
CA ARG A 63 12.53 -4.55 6.65
C ARG A 63 11.59 -5.62 6.10
N GLU A 64 12.17 -6.77 5.75
CA GLU A 64 11.42 -8.01 5.58
C GLU A 64 11.67 -8.95 6.76
N GLU A 65 10.59 -9.43 7.38
CA GLU A 65 10.68 -10.32 8.54
C GLU A 65 11.55 -11.54 8.21
N ARG A 66 12.58 -11.79 9.04
CA ARG A 66 13.54 -12.90 8.91
C ARG A 66 14.44 -12.87 7.67
N ARG A 67 14.30 -11.85 6.80
CA ARG A 67 15.17 -11.64 5.64
C ARG A 67 16.07 -10.41 5.80
N GLY A 68 15.79 -9.52 6.76
CA GLY A 68 16.66 -8.39 7.07
C GLY A 68 16.23 -7.12 6.33
N TRP A 69 17.20 -6.26 6.04
CA TRP A 69 16.98 -4.93 5.46
C TRP A 69 17.24 -4.93 3.97
N PHE A 70 16.42 -4.20 3.22
CA PHE A 70 16.50 -4.07 1.77
C PHE A 70 16.40 -2.61 1.38
N VAL A 71 17.10 -2.22 0.32
CA VAL A 71 16.92 -0.89 -0.29
C VAL A 71 15.55 -0.83 -0.93
N SER A 72 14.77 0.22 -0.63
CA SER A 72 13.44 0.37 -1.20
C SER A 72 13.49 0.51 -2.73
N PRO A 73 12.62 -0.20 -3.45
CA PRO A 73 12.26 0.14 -4.83
C PRO A 73 11.81 1.59 -4.97
N ALA A 74 11.93 2.13 -6.17
CA ALA A 74 11.22 3.36 -6.50
C ALA A 74 9.72 3.21 -6.20
N ARG A 75 9.13 4.27 -5.66
CA ARG A 75 7.68 4.34 -5.42
C ARG A 75 6.94 4.20 -6.74
N VAL A 76 5.83 3.47 -6.74
CA VAL A 76 4.95 3.41 -7.92
C VAL A 76 4.25 4.75 -8.07
N ALA A 77 4.27 5.32 -9.27
CA ALA A 77 3.53 6.52 -9.59
C ALA A 77 2.03 6.19 -9.63
N TYR A 78 1.24 6.99 -8.93
CA TYR A 78 -0.21 6.88 -8.85
C TYR A 78 -0.85 8.21 -9.22
N ASN A 79 -1.58 8.22 -10.34
CA ASN A 79 -2.34 9.37 -10.78
C ASN A 79 -3.84 9.11 -10.60
N PRO A 80 -4.52 9.70 -9.59
CA PRO A 80 -5.95 9.50 -9.36
C PRO A 80 -6.85 10.03 -10.49
N LEU A 81 -6.34 10.85 -11.41
CA LEU A 81 -7.11 11.34 -12.56
C LEU A 81 -7.17 10.31 -13.70
N VAL A 82 -6.22 9.37 -13.74
CA VAL A 82 -6.19 8.31 -14.75
C VAL A 82 -7.01 7.13 -14.26
N ARG A 83 -7.99 6.71 -15.07
CA ARG A 83 -8.84 5.55 -14.78
C ARG A 83 -8.07 4.26 -15.07
N THR A 84 -7.22 3.85 -14.13
CA THR A 84 -6.48 2.59 -14.19
C THR A 84 -6.77 1.74 -12.97
N HIS A 85 -6.54 0.43 -13.08
CA HIS A 85 -6.55 -0.50 -11.95
C HIS A 85 -5.11 -0.89 -11.60
N PHE A 86 -4.92 -1.40 -10.38
CA PHE A 86 -3.59 -1.69 -9.84
C PHE A 86 -2.67 -2.49 -10.76
N HIS A 87 -3.17 -3.57 -11.36
CA HIS A 87 -2.35 -4.39 -12.27
C HIS A 87 -1.86 -3.60 -13.49
N ALA A 88 -2.73 -2.86 -14.17
CA ALA A 88 -2.36 -2.04 -15.32
C ALA A 88 -1.37 -0.94 -14.92
N MET A 89 -1.68 -0.18 -13.87
CA MET A 89 -0.82 0.90 -13.35
C MET A 89 0.62 0.43 -13.05
N VAL A 90 0.76 -0.74 -12.44
CA VAL A 90 2.07 -1.30 -12.08
C VAL A 90 2.78 -1.84 -13.32
N ALA A 91 2.07 -2.54 -14.20
CA ALA A 91 2.63 -3.10 -15.42
C ALA A 91 3.08 -2.03 -16.42
N GLU A 92 2.34 -0.92 -16.55
CA GLU A 92 2.72 0.26 -17.36
C GLU A 92 4.05 0.87 -16.93
N GLN A 93 4.45 0.70 -15.66
CA GLN A 93 5.73 1.13 -15.12
C GLN A 93 6.82 0.05 -15.20
N GLY A 94 6.57 -1.03 -15.96
CA GLY A 94 7.52 -2.13 -16.17
C GLY A 94 7.73 -3.03 -14.95
N ARG A 95 6.80 -3.04 -14.01
CA ARG A 95 6.89 -3.80 -12.75
C ARG A 95 5.87 -4.93 -12.71
N VAL A 96 6.08 -5.90 -11.81
CA VAL A 96 5.24 -7.11 -11.74
C VAL A 96 4.21 -6.99 -10.61
N PRO A 97 2.91 -6.83 -10.91
CA PRO A 97 1.86 -6.85 -9.90
C PRO A 97 1.51 -8.28 -9.49
N ALA A 98 1.07 -8.45 -8.24
CA ALA A 98 0.34 -9.65 -7.82
C ALA A 98 -0.73 -9.28 -6.79
N THR A 99 -1.81 -10.05 -6.77
CA THR A 99 -2.94 -9.88 -5.82
C THR A 99 -3.23 -11.21 -5.14
N GLU A 100 -3.45 -11.15 -3.83
CA GLU A 100 -3.85 -12.26 -2.99
C GLU A 100 -5.19 -11.90 -2.33
N VAL A 101 -6.20 -12.76 -2.45
CA VAL A 101 -7.48 -12.59 -1.76
C VAL A 101 -7.36 -13.18 -0.36
N LEU A 102 -7.52 -12.33 0.65
CA LEU A 102 -7.43 -12.73 2.06
C LEU A 102 -8.77 -13.24 2.59
N SER A 103 -9.86 -12.61 2.16
CA SER A 103 -11.24 -13.04 2.45
C SER A 103 -12.22 -12.35 1.51
N ALA A 104 -13.35 -13.00 1.24
CA ALA A 104 -14.48 -12.41 0.52
C ALA A 104 -15.79 -12.95 1.11
N ARG A 105 -16.71 -12.07 1.51
CA ARG A 105 -17.98 -12.48 2.14
C ARG A 105 -19.05 -11.40 2.06
N LEU A 106 -20.31 -11.81 2.15
CA LEU A 106 -21.43 -10.90 2.46
C LEU A 106 -21.44 -10.62 3.97
N MET A 107 -21.52 -9.35 4.36
CA MET A 107 -21.57 -8.95 5.77
C MET A 107 -22.41 -7.69 6.00
N PRO A 108 -22.87 -7.42 7.23
CA PRO A 108 -23.48 -6.15 7.59
C PRO A 108 -22.48 -5.00 7.38
N ALA A 109 -22.92 -3.92 6.74
CA ALA A 109 -22.10 -2.72 6.56
C ALA A 109 -21.93 -1.96 7.88
N THR A 110 -20.73 -1.44 8.12
CA THR A 110 -20.49 -0.51 9.25
C THR A 110 -21.15 0.84 8.96
N ALA A 111 -21.29 1.69 9.98
CA ALA A 111 -21.84 3.03 9.80
C ALA A 111 -21.03 3.88 8.79
N GLU A 112 -19.70 3.78 8.80
CA GLU A 112 -18.82 4.46 7.82
C GLU A 112 -19.12 3.99 6.39
N ILE A 113 -19.22 2.67 6.17
CA ILE A 113 -19.50 2.11 4.84
C ILE A 113 -20.91 2.48 4.36
N CYS A 114 -21.92 2.43 5.24
CA CYS A 114 -23.26 2.90 4.92
C CYS A 114 -23.25 4.36 4.49
N GLN A 115 -22.51 5.23 5.19
CA GLN A 115 -22.40 6.65 4.84
C GLN A 115 -21.69 6.87 3.50
N LEU A 116 -20.58 6.16 3.25
CA LEU A 116 -19.82 6.27 2.00
C LEU A 116 -20.66 5.83 0.79
N LEU A 117 -21.44 4.76 0.93
CA LEU A 117 -22.26 4.19 -0.13
C LEU A 117 -23.70 4.74 -0.19
N GLY A 118 -24.09 5.60 0.75
CA GLY A 118 -25.45 6.12 0.85
C GLY A 118 -26.50 5.04 1.13
N LEU A 119 -26.13 4.01 1.88
CA LEU A 119 -27.00 2.89 2.23
C LEU A 119 -27.79 3.18 3.51
N PRO A 120 -29.03 2.65 3.63
CA PRO A 120 -29.74 2.61 4.90
C PRO A 120 -28.94 1.87 5.97
N GLY A 121 -29.17 2.21 7.24
CA GLY A 121 -28.60 1.47 8.36
C GLY A 121 -28.96 -0.02 8.31
N LEU A 122 -28.03 -0.87 8.78
CA LEU A 122 -28.17 -2.34 8.78
C LEU A 122 -28.21 -3.00 7.38
N SER A 123 -27.88 -2.26 6.32
CA SER A 123 -27.67 -2.85 5.00
C SER A 123 -26.49 -3.83 5.00
N SER A 124 -26.47 -4.76 4.05
CA SER A 124 -25.35 -5.67 3.82
C SER A 124 -24.54 -5.26 2.60
N VAL A 125 -23.25 -5.61 2.60
CA VAL A 125 -22.28 -5.39 1.52
C VAL A 125 -21.42 -6.62 1.31
N TYR A 126 -20.94 -6.83 0.08
CA TYR A 126 -19.83 -7.75 -0.12
C TYR A 126 -18.54 -7.06 0.29
N GLN A 127 -17.81 -7.65 1.23
CA GLN A 127 -16.48 -7.23 1.63
C GLN A 127 -15.44 -8.15 1.00
N ILE A 128 -14.51 -7.59 0.23
CA ILE A 128 -13.39 -8.33 -0.38
C ILE A 128 -12.09 -7.70 0.12
N ARG A 129 -11.32 -8.46 0.91
CA ARG A 129 -10.03 -8.04 1.46
C ARG A 129 -8.90 -8.63 0.64
N ARG A 130 -7.97 -7.79 0.18
CA ARG A 130 -6.85 -8.21 -0.66
C ARG A 130 -5.54 -7.64 -0.18
N ALA A 131 -4.47 -8.41 -0.34
CA ALA A 131 -3.10 -7.94 -0.25
C ALA A 131 -2.50 -7.88 -1.65
N ARG A 132 -1.71 -6.85 -1.92
CA ARG A 132 -1.10 -6.60 -3.22
C ARG A 132 0.40 -6.44 -3.12
N ARG A 133 1.08 -7.00 -4.12
CA ARG A 133 2.52 -6.99 -4.25
C ARG A 133 2.96 -6.26 -5.50
N ILE A 134 4.13 -5.66 -5.42
CA ILE A 134 4.89 -5.20 -6.57
C ILE A 134 6.28 -5.83 -6.46
N ASP A 135 6.71 -6.53 -7.51
CA ASP A 135 7.99 -7.24 -7.57
C ASP A 135 8.21 -8.18 -6.36
N GLY A 136 7.13 -8.84 -5.92
CA GLY A 136 7.12 -9.76 -4.77
C GLY A 136 6.96 -9.10 -3.38
N ARG A 137 7.21 -7.79 -3.25
CA ARG A 137 7.08 -7.04 -1.99
C ARG A 137 5.62 -6.68 -1.72
N LEU A 138 5.11 -6.94 -0.50
CA LEU A 138 3.78 -6.49 -0.05
C LEU A 138 3.76 -4.98 0.14
N VAL A 139 2.83 -4.30 -0.54
CA VAL A 139 2.78 -2.83 -0.58
C VAL A 139 1.41 -2.22 -0.27
N LEU A 140 0.33 -2.98 -0.46
CA LEU A 140 -1.04 -2.48 -0.33
C LEU A 140 -1.95 -3.53 0.30
N TYR A 141 -2.68 -3.14 1.35
CA TYR A 141 -3.85 -3.84 1.85
C TYR A 141 -5.10 -3.04 1.43
N VAL A 142 -6.09 -3.70 0.84
CA VAL A 142 -7.31 -3.04 0.39
C VAL A 142 -8.55 -3.82 0.82
N GLU A 143 -9.55 -3.08 1.27
CA GLU A 143 -10.89 -3.59 1.51
C GLU A 143 -11.85 -2.98 0.48
N HIS A 144 -12.46 -3.81 -0.35
CA HIS A 144 -13.53 -3.39 -1.25
C HIS A 144 -14.89 -3.69 -0.61
N TYR A 145 -15.81 -2.74 -0.68
CA TYR A 145 -17.17 -2.86 -0.19
C TYR A 145 -18.15 -2.58 -1.33
N LEU A 146 -18.79 -3.64 -1.82
CA LEU A 146 -19.66 -3.59 -2.97
C LEU A 146 -21.12 -3.65 -2.54
N ASN A 147 -21.98 -2.85 -3.16
CA ASN A 147 -23.42 -2.91 -2.95
C ASN A 147 -24.00 -4.18 -3.63
N PRO A 148 -24.57 -5.14 -2.88
CA PRO A 148 -25.01 -6.43 -3.42
C PRO A 148 -26.09 -6.32 -4.50
N THR A 149 -26.83 -5.21 -4.52
CA THR A 149 -27.86 -4.92 -5.52
C THR A 149 -27.31 -4.95 -6.95
N TYR A 150 -26.04 -4.58 -7.13
CA TYR A 150 -25.42 -4.45 -8.45
C TYR A 150 -24.48 -5.59 -8.82
N PHE A 151 -24.10 -6.43 -7.85
CA PHE A 151 -23.09 -7.47 -8.03
C PHE A 151 -23.58 -8.85 -7.56
N PRO A 152 -24.72 -9.35 -8.05
CA PRO A 152 -25.20 -10.68 -7.69
C PRO A 152 -24.16 -11.74 -8.08
N GLY A 153 -23.91 -12.71 -7.20
CA GLY A 153 -22.98 -13.81 -7.47
C GLY A 153 -21.49 -13.42 -7.51
N VAL A 154 -21.11 -12.20 -7.11
CA VAL A 154 -19.72 -11.73 -7.25
C VAL A 154 -18.69 -12.61 -6.54
N LEU A 155 -19.10 -13.30 -5.47
CA LEU A 155 -18.23 -14.17 -4.69
C LEU A 155 -17.86 -15.48 -5.42
N ASP A 156 -18.55 -15.82 -6.51
CA ASP A 156 -18.30 -17.04 -7.29
C ASP A 156 -17.19 -16.86 -8.35
N PHE A 157 -16.72 -15.63 -8.56
CA PHE A 157 -15.65 -15.29 -9.51
C PHE A 157 -14.26 -15.36 -8.89
N ASP A 158 -13.22 -15.37 -9.74
CA ASP A 158 -11.83 -15.21 -9.31
C ASP A 158 -11.52 -13.74 -8.93
N LEU A 159 -11.61 -13.45 -7.63
CA LEU A 159 -11.38 -12.12 -7.08
C LEU A 159 -9.89 -11.71 -6.99
N THR A 160 -8.96 -12.57 -7.44
CA THR A 160 -7.54 -12.22 -7.58
C THR A 160 -7.30 -11.30 -8.79
N LEU A 161 -8.23 -11.31 -9.76
CA LEU A 161 -8.18 -10.49 -10.96
C LEU A 161 -8.68 -9.05 -10.72
N SER A 162 -8.68 -8.26 -11.79
CA SER A 162 -9.17 -6.88 -11.77
C SER A 162 -10.68 -6.85 -11.50
N LEU A 163 -11.09 -6.23 -10.40
CA LEU A 163 -12.52 -6.02 -10.12
C LEU A 163 -13.14 -5.06 -11.15
N THR A 164 -12.37 -4.08 -11.63
CA THR A 164 -12.84 -3.16 -12.67
C THR A 164 -13.22 -3.91 -13.95
N ASP A 165 -12.37 -4.87 -14.37
CA ASP A 165 -12.63 -5.64 -15.60
C ASP A 165 -13.76 -6.64 -15.38
N LEU A 166 -13.84 -7.24 -14.17
CA LEU A 166 -14.96 -8.08 -13.76
C LEU A 166 -16.29 -7.31 -13.82
N TYR A 167 -16.34 -6.07 -13.32
CA TYR A 167 -17.54 -5.25 -13.35
C TYR A 167 -18.01 -4.96 -14.77
N ALA A 168 -17.07 -4.65 -15.67
CA ALA A 168 -17.39 -4.36 -17.06
C ALA A 168 -17.87 -5.61 -17.82
N SER A 169 -17.18 -6.75 -17.65
CA SER A 169 -17.45 -7.98 -18.41
C SER A 169 -18.69 -8.74 -17.95
N GLU A 170 -18.90 -8.86 -16.63
CA GLU A 170 -19.96 -9.71 -16.08
C GLU A 170 -21.23 -8.93 -15.73
N TYR A 171 -21.12 -7.63 -15.50
CA TYR A 171 -22.23 -6.79 -15.03
C TYR A 171 -22.57 -5.60 -15.94
N ASP A 172 -21.78 -5.35 -17.00
CA ASP A 172 -21.86 -4.15 -17.84
C ASP A 172 -21.76 -2.83 -17.02
N ILE A 173 -21.06 -2.90 -15.87
CA ILE A 173 -20.87 -1.76 -14.96
C ILE A 173 -19.50 -1.14 -15.23
N HIS A 174 -19.52 0.14 -15.60
CA HIS A 174 -18.34 0.91 -15.91
C HIS A 174 -18.20 2.08 -14.93
N TYR A 175 -17.00 2.36 -14.43
CA TYR A 175 -16.80 3.50 -13.57
C TYR A 175 -17.11 4.82 -14.28
N GLY A 176 -18.02 5.60 -13.69
CA GLY A 176 -18.33 6.97 -14.03
C GLY A 176 -17.54 7.92 -13.13
N ARG A 177 -18.22 8.60 -12.21
CA ARG A 177 -17.59 9.56 -11.29
C ARG A 177 -16.93 8.86 -10.11
N VAL A 178 -15.71 9.28 -9.78
CA VAL A 178 -14.95 8.77 -8.63
C VAL A 178 -14.60 9.92 -7.70
N ARG A 179 -14.69 9.69 -6.38
CA ARG A 179 -14.14 10.59 -5.35
C ARG A 179 -12.99 9.89 -4.63
N PHE A 180 -11.91 10.62 -4.38
CA PHE A 180 -10.78 10.16 -3.57
C PHE A 180 -10.63 11.03 -2.34
N ASP A 181 -10.48 10.41 -1.18
CA ASP A 181 -10.07 11.05 0.08
C ASP A 181 -8.74 10.42 0.51
N MET A 182 -7.66 11.20 0.62
CA MET A 182 -6.30 10.69 0.90
C MET A 182 -5.77 11.29 2.20
N VAL A 183 -5.36 10.45 3.15
CA VAL A 183 -4.94 10.89 4.49
C VAL A 183 -3.74 10.05 4.96
N PRO A 184 -2.63 10.67 5.40
CA PRO A 184 -1.57 9.94 6.10
C PRO A 184 -2.13 9.25 7.35
N THR A 185 -1.75 8.00 7.57
CA THR A 185 -2.29 7.20 8.67
C THR A 185 -1.25 6.25 9.25
N ALA A 186 -1.66 5.52 10.28
CA ALA A 186 -0.93 4.39 10.82
C ALA A 186 -1.70 3.10 10.52
N LEU A 187 -1.00 2.04 10.11
CA LEU A 187 -1.65 0.76 9.79
C LEU A 187 -2.32 0.16 11.03
N HIS A 188 -3.61 -0.13 10.91
CA HIS A 188 -4.32 -0.92 11.91
C HIS A 188 -3.87 -2.38 11.87
N THR A 189 -4.22 -3.15 12.90
CA THR A 189 -3.70 -4.50 13.14
C THR A 189 -3.88 -5.45 11.94
N GLU A 190 -5.06 -5.47 11.31
CA GLU A 190 -5.31 -6.37 10.17
C GLU A 190 -4.47 -5.99 8.94
N ALA A 191 -4.42 -4.71 8.58
CA ALA A 191 -3.61 -4.24 7.45
C ALA A 191 -2.11 -4.46 7.69
N ALA A 192 -1.63 -4.18 8.91
CA ALA A 192 -0.23 -4.40 9.28
C ALA A 192 0.15 -5.88 9.22
N ALA A 193 -0.71 -6.77 9.71
CA ALA A 193 -0.50 -8.21 9.63
C ALA A 193 -0.45 -8.71 8.18
N ALA A 194 -1.39 -8.27 7.35
CA ALA A 194 -1.42 -8.61 5.92
C ALA A 194 -0.16 -8.14 5.17
N LEU A 195 0.39 -6.98 5.56
CA LEU A 195 1.61 -6.40 4.99
C LEU A 195 2.90 -6.87 5.67
N LYS A 196 2.81 -7.72 6.70
CA LYS A 196 3.93 -8.25 7.50
C LYS A 196 4.80 -7.12 8.11
N VAL A 197 4.15 -6.09 8.63
CA VAL A 197 4.77 -4.97 9.34
C VAL A 197 4.17 -4.82 10.74
N ALA A 198 4.76 -3.93 11.54
CA ALA A 198 4.23 -3.63 12.86
C ALA A 198 2.90 -2.86 12.75
N ALA A 199 1.97 -3.14 13.66
CA ALA A 199 0.82 -2.25 13.85
C ALA A 199 1.32 -0.85 14.22
N GLY A 200 0.68 0.18 13.66
CA GLY A 200 1.13 1.56 13.81
C GLY A 200 2.18 2.01 12.79
N SER A 201 2.68 1.12 11.92
CA SER A 201 3.59 1.52 10.83
C SER A 201 2.97 2.62 9.95
N PRO A 202 3.75 3.64 9.52
CA PRO A 202 3.25 4.71 8.67
C PRO A 202 2.67 4.19 7.34
N ALA A 203 1.59 4.82 6.91
CA ALA A 203 0.90 4.49 5.67
C ALA A 203 0.19 5.70 5.06
N LEU A 204 -0.24 5.57 3.82
CA LEU A 204 -1.24 6.45 3.21
C LEU A 204 -2.56 5.70 3.13
N ARG A 205 -3.62 6.27 3.70
CA ARG A 205 -4.99 5.78 3.50
C ARG A 205 -5.59 6.49 2.30
N ILE A 206 -6.11 5.72 1.34
CA ILE A 206 -6.91 6.25 0.25
C ILE A 206 -8.31 5.65 0.38
N VAL A 207 -9.34 6.49 0.43
CA VAL A 207 -10.73 6.06 0.32
C VAL A 207 -11.22 6.45 -1.06
N ARG A 208 -11.70 5.47 -1.80
CA ARG A 208 -12.32 5.69 -3.10
C ARG A 208 -13.81 5.40 -3.00
N VAL A 209 -14.63 6.32 -3.50
CA VAL A 209 -16.08 6.10 -3.64
C VAL A 209 -16.42 6.17 -5.11
N ASN A 210 -16.98 5.09 -5.65
CA ASN A 210 -17.20 4.95 -7.07
C ASN A 210 -18.68 5.01 -7.42
N ARG A 211 -18.97 5.76 -8.47
CA ARG A 211 -20.23 5.71 -9.19
C ARG A 211 -20.03 5.05 -10.54
N ASP A 212 -21.08 4.39 -11.02
CA ASP A 212 -21.09 3.85 -12.37
C ASP A 212 -21.41 4.92 -13.44
N GLN A 213 -21.54 4.48 -14.69
CA GLN A 213 -21.90 5.32 -15.84
C GLN A 213 -23.29 5.96 -15.74
N HIS A 214 -24.15 5.47 -14.84
CA HIS A 214 -25.49 5.99 -14.57
C HIS A 214 -25.55 6.83 -13.29
N GLY A 215 -24.40 7.06 -12.63
CA GLY A 215 -24.31 7.86 -11.40
C GLY A 215 -24.70 7.12 -10.12
N ARG A 216 -24.94 5.80 -10.16
CA ARG A 216 -25.29 4.96 -9.00
C ARG A 216 -24.05 4.69 -8.17
N LEU A 217 -24.14 4.77 -6.83
CA LEU A 217 -23.05 4.39 -5.92
C LEU A 217 -22.93 2.86 -5.88
N ILE A 218 -21.89 2.33 -6.51
CA ILE A 218 -21.74 0.88 -6.72
C ILE A 218 -20.82 0.25 -5.68
N ASP A 219 -19.68 0.85 -5.39
CA ASP A 219 -18.75 0.37 -4.39
C ASP A 219 -17.90 1.51 -3.81
N CYS A 220 -17.19 1.18 -2.74
CA CYS A 220 -16.11 1.98 -2.21
C CYS A 220 -14.96 1.06 -1.79
N ASP A 221 -13.77 1.61 -1.74
CA ASP A 221 -12.60 0.89 -1.25
C ASP A 221 -11.82 1.72 -0.23
N LEU A 222 -11.27 1.00 0.75
CA LEU A 222 -10.37 1.51 1.77
C LEU A 222 -9.00 0.90 1.51
N GLU A 223 -8.09 1.71 0.96
CA GLU A 223 -6.73 1.32 0.63
C GLU A 223 -5.75 1.80 1.69
N PHE A 224 -4.84 0.91 2.09
CA PHE A 224 -3.77 1.18 3.04
C PHE A 224 -2.43 0.85 2.38
N TRP A 225 -1.80 1.88 1.82
CA TRP A 225 -0.51 1.79 1.16
C TRP A 225 0.62 1.96 2.15
N ARG A 226 1.67 1.15 2.04
CA ARG A 226 2.93 1.43 2.74
C ARG A 226 3.42 2.82 2.34
N HIS A 227 3.86 3.61 3.33
CA HIS A 227 4.26 5.00 3.12
C HIS A 227 5.44 5.16 2.16
N ASP A 228 6.18 4.08 1.88
CA ASP A 228 7.38 4.04 1.04
C ASP A 228 7.14 3.39 -0.34
N ALA A 229 5.91 2.99 -0.65
CA ALA A 229 5.59 2.28 -1.89
C ALA A 229 4.87 3.13 -2.94
N LEU A 230 4.23 4.22 -2.55
CA LEU A 230 3.39 5.04 -3.42
C LEU A 230 3.93 6.46 -3.57
N HIS A 231 3.82 7.02 -4.77
CA HIS A 231 4.03 8.43 -5.07
C HIS A 231 2.81 8.96 -5.82
N VAL A 232 2.05 9.86 -5.18
CA VAL A 232 0.87 10.48 -5.80
C VAL A 232 1.29 11.77 -6.48
N SER A 233 1.06 11.86 -7.78
CA SER A 233 1.34 13.07 -8.57
C SER A 233 0.19 13.30 -9.55
N VAL A 234 -0.25 14.55 -9.61
CA VAL A 234 -1.33 15.00 -10.50
C VAL A 234 -0.90 16.27 -11.20
N GLU A 235 -1.21 16.35 -12.47
CA GLU A 235 -1.16 17.58 -13.25
C GLU A 235 -2.60 17.99 -13.55
N VAL A 236 -2.97 19.20 -13.15
CA VAL A 236 -4.31 19.72 -13.38
C VAL A 236 -4.35 20.24 -14.82
N PRO A 237 -5.26 19.75 -15.68
CA PRO A 237 -5.41 20.30 -17.02
C PRO A 237 -5.86 21.76 -16.96
N GLU A 238 -5.53 22.54 -18.00
CA GLU A 238 -5.96 23.95 -18.16
C GLU A 238 -7.48 24.14 -18.07
#